data_AF-A0A5A7Z5S8-F1
#
_entry.id   AF-A0A5A7Z5S8-F1
#
_cell.length_a   1.000
_cell.length_b   1.000
_cell.length_c   1.000
_cell.angle_alpha   90.00
_cell.angle_beta   90.00
_cell.angle_gamma   90.00
#
_symmetry.space_group_name_H-M   'P 1'
#
loop_
_entity.id
_entity.type
_entity.pdbx_description
1 polymer ?
#
loop_
_entity_poly.entity_id
_entity_poly.type
_entity_poly.pdbx_seq_one_letter_code
_entity_poly.pdbx_strand_id
1 'polypeptide(L)'
;MHSQFIRSATWAPTIALSWFWGLGFFYAIHVTLSYGWLGFLAFALPNATGLGLFGWLLGAPSRKLDAIVATVQGPYALLFLGGQFFAVAITIFGFTAYAWLPLFGHDAAVGVIALVLIACSIGHAVPLRGIRIIHGVALVLGLSASATLFAGMPLHQVGGEVPLHAFDERFYGLIVPSLVGFLLGPWMDIQQWQRAAEIRRTGGSVRVAYVAGAALFLGLLTINALLAARAGLGAPVISSDGLPGAYAAVAHAIGRESLTGVTAAFVVWTAIAAATTIDSFYSATRWLGTSITARSNSPLLAFVPAGLVASPVWILGAALAAAAAAISANLSLLYLMVPFATLLVGAAACLVCETLGAARRYDSVLNAMIGATASLIFVTGYLAPSWALLAIAPLIGLIGALPMIAQVLGWRGSQPVGELIPSAERAPRAAPVPVALDRTDTVASHGFDGHWFVLRLIPTYDDTNSVGNVYFANYVRWVGKARELFFNICMPNFDLKSTDFYILTKSFHHDFRREAMEFEPVTIRISIASHNRKFVTLAHEIHSEVNGLLGRGEQSLMFVDTVHYRPLDIPRTIVEGFLPYWPKSSPHGADGKSSPAGVAPLGA
;
A
#
# COMPACT_ATOMS: atom_id res chain seq x y z
N MET A 1 31.33 -13.52 -5.57
CA MET A 1 31.36 -12.04 -5.47
C MET A 1 31.17 -11.35 -6.82
N HIS A 2 31.95 -11.67 -7.87
CA HIS A 2 31.82 -11.04 -9.20
C HIS A 2 30.42 -11.18 -9.84
N SER A 3 29.81 -12.38 -9.77
CA SER A 3 28.43 -12.64 -10.26
C SER A 3 27.36 -11.81 -9.54
N GLN A 4 27.52 -11.55 -8.24
CA GLN A 4 26.55 -10.77 -7.45
C GLN A 4 26.68 -9.27 -7.73
N PHE A 5 27.90 -8.77 -7.91
CA PHE A 5 28.15 -7.38 -8.29
C PHE A 5 27.52 -7.08 -9.65
N ILE A 6 27.80 -7.87 -10.68
CA ILE A 6 27.21 -7.70 -12.02
C ILE A 6 25.69 -7.78 -11.95
N ARG A 7 25.13 -8.79 -11.26
CA ARG A 7 23.68 -8.93 -11.08
C ARG A 7 23.05 -7.70 -10.44
N SER A 8 23.74 -7.04 -9.53
CA SER A 8 23.26 -5.83 -8.84
C SER A 8 23.42 -4.58 -9.72
N ALA A 9 24.57 -4.40 -10.35
CA ALA A 9 24.89 -3.24 -11.19
C ALA A 9 23.98 -3.15 -12.42
N THR A 10 23.50 -4.28 -12.96
CA THR A 10 22.54 -4.28 -14.09
C THR A 10 21.20 -3.62 -13.78
N TRP A 11 20.89 -3.32 -12.52
CA TRP A 11 19.71 -2.54 -12.13
C TRP A 11 19.92 -1.03 -12.18
N ALA A 12 21.17 -0.56 -12.28
CA ALA A 12 21.47 0.87 -12.29
C ALA A 12 20.73 1.65 -13.38
N PRO A 13 20.63 1.19 -14.65
CA PRO A 13 19.89 1.91 -15.69
C PRO A 13 18.41 2.11 -15.35
N THR A 14 17.76 1.07 -14.81
CA THR A 14 16.32 1.18 -14.49
C THR A 14 16.05 2.06 -13.26
N ILE A 15 16.95 2.05 -12.27
CA ILE A 15 16.88 2.93 -11.10
C ILE A 15 17.09 4.38 -11.53
N ALA A 16 18.15 4.65 -12.30
CA ALA A 16 18.52 5.99 -12.72
C ALA A 16 17.46 6.59 -13.65
N LEU A 17 17.07 5.89 -14.72
CA LEU A 17 16.16 6.43 -15.74
C LEU A 17 14.74 6.67 -15.22
N SER A 18 14.21 5.78 -14.36
CA SER A 18 12.86 6.01 -13.82
C SER A 18 12.81 7.20 -12.85
N TRP A 19 13.94 7.53 -12.22
CA TRP A 19 14.13 8.70 -11.37
C TRP A 19 14.59 9.94 -12.15
N PHE A 20 15.11 9.75 -13.37
CA PHE A 20 15.79 10.77 -14.15
C PHE A 20 14.88 11.94 -14.49
N TRP A 21 13.61 11.65 -14.81
CA TRP A 21 12.64 12.69 -14.99
C TRP A 21 12.40 13.44 -13.68
N GLY A 22 11.74 12.77 -12.72
CA GLY A 22 11.48 13.23 -11.35
C GLY A 22 11.39 14.75 -11.18
N LEU A 23 11.99 15.24 -10.09
CA LEU A 23 12.32 16.65 -9.91
C LEU A 23 13.58 17.05 -10.71
N GLY A 24 14.14 16.13 -11.51
CA GLY A 24 15.50 16.08 -12.06
C GLY A 24 15.72 16.89 -13.33
N PHE A 25 14.98 16.54 -14.39
CA PHE A 25 15.42 16.78 -15.76
C PHE A 25 15.51 18.27 -16.12
N PHE A 26 14.39 18.99 -16.07
CA PHE A 26 14.32 20.41 -16.45
C PHE A 26 14.75 21.34 -15.33
N TYR A 27 14.60 20.93 -14.07
CA TYR A 27 15.06 21.74 -12.97
C TYR A 27 16.58 21.83 -12.94
N ALA A 28 17.32 20.74 -13.29
CA ALA A 28 18.77 20.79 -13.50
C ALA A 28 19.18 21.85 -14.53
N ILE A 29 18.44 21.97 -15.64
CA ILE A 29 18.66 22.98 -16.67
C ILE A 29 18.48 24.38 -16.06
N HIS A 30 17.35 24.61 -15.38
CA HIS A 30 17.04 25.90 -14.78
C HIS A 30 18.08 26.33 -13.75
N VAL A 31 18.43 25.49 -12.77
CA VAL A 31 19.39 25.88 -11.73
C VAL A 31 20.81 26.07 -12.26
N THR A 32 21.20 25.31 -13.29
CA THR A 32 22.51 25.48 -13.94
C THR A 32 22.58 26.87 -14.60
N LEU A 33 21.51 27.28 -15.28
CA LEU A 33 21.46 28.54 -16.00
C LEU A 33 21.23 29.76 -15.08
N SER A 34 20.48 29.59 -14.00
CA SER A 34 20.17 30.67 -13.05
C SER A 34 21.25 30.88 -11.99
N TYR A 35 21.94 29.82 -11.57
CA TYR A 35 22.85 29.85 -10.41
C TYR A 35 24.22 29.18 -10.68
N GLY A 36 24.50 28.82 -11.93
CA GLY A 36 25.77 28.21 -12.33
C GLY A 36 25.99 26.80 -11.76
N TRP A 37 27.25 26.37 -11.79
CA TRP A 37 27.66 25.04 -11.30
C TRP A 37 27.38 24.82 -9.82
N LEU A 38 27.46 25.87 -9.01
CA LEU A 38 27.16 25.75 -7.59
C LEU A 38 25.67 25.44 -7.35
N GLY A 39 24.77 26.12 -8.06
CA GLY A 39 23.34 25.80 -7.98
C GLY A 39 23.02 24.41 -8.51
N PHE A 40 23.67 23.98 -9.59
CA PHE A 40 23.58 22.60 -10.08
C PHE A 40 24.02 21.58 -9.02
N LEU A 41 25.18 21.77 -8.39
CA LEU A 41 25.69 20.84 -7.38
C LEU A 41 24.82 20.82 -6.11
N ALA A 42 24.34 21.99 -5.68
CA ALA A 42 23.42 22.12 -4.55
C ALA A 42 22.11 21.35 -4.76
N PHE A 43 21.67 21.22 -6.02
CA PHE A 43 20.51 20.43 -6.40
C PHE A 43 20.83 18.94 -6.63
N ALA A 44 21.85 18.65 -7.44
CA ALA A 44 22.11 17.31 -7.94
C ALA A 44 22.67 16.36 -6.87
N LEU A 45 23.55 16.87 -5.99
CA LEU A 45 24.19 16.05 -4.97
C LEU A 45 23.20 15.53 -3.92
N PRO A 46 22.32 16.34 -3.29
CA PRO A 46 21.35 15.82 -2.35
C PRO A 46 20.34 14.88 -3.00
N ASN A 47 19.97 15.12 -4.27
CA ASN A 47 19.07 14.26 -5.04
C ASN A 47 19.67 12.86 -5.27
N ALA A 48 20.89 12.79 -5.81
CA ALA A 48 21.59 11.52 -5.98
C ALA A 48 21.88 10.83 -4.63
N THR A 49 22.22 11.61 -3.61
CA THR A 49 22.47 11.09 -2.25
C THR A 49 21.22 10.49 -1.65
N GLY A 50 20.06 11.14 -1.76
CA GLY A 50 18.78 10.60 -1.29
C GLY A 50 18.46 9.25 -1.93
N LEU A 51 18.64 9.14 -3.25
CA LEU A 51 18.43 7.88 -3.98
C LEU A 51 19.40 6.77 -3.51
N GLY A 52 20.67 7.11 -3.32
CA GLY A 52 21.67 6.19 -2.79
C GLY A 52 21.37 5.75 -1.35
N LEU A 53 20.98 6.68 -0.48
CA LEU A 53 20.66 6.45 0.93
C LEU A 53 19.43 5.55 1.09
N PHE A 54 18.40 5.73 0.26
CA PHE A 54 17.23 4.84 0.22
C PHE A 54 17.66 3.37 0.08
N GLY A 55 18.45 3.06 -0.95
CA GLY A 55 18.92 1.69 -1.16
C GLY A 55 19.97 1.23 -0.15
N TRP A 56 20.77 2.15 0.39
CA TRP A 56 21.75 1.85 1.41
C TRP A 56 21.11 1.39 2.73
N LEU A 57 20.11 2.14 3.19
CA LEU A 57 19.37 1.88 4.43
C LEU A 57 18.48 0.64 4.27
N LEU A 58 17.68 0.60 3.21
CA LEU A 58 16.75 -0.50 2.94
C LEU A 58 17.47 -1.82 2.61
N GLY A 59 18.64 -1.74 2.00
CA GLY A 59 19.49 -2.88 1.65
C GLY A 59 20.33 -3.46 2.79
N ALA A 60 20.22 -2.94 4.01
CA ALA A 60 20.99 -3.43 5.15
C ALA A 60 20.78 -4.94 5.41
N PRO A 61 21.81 -5.72 5.78
CA PRO A 61 21.67 -7.17 6.01
C PRO A 61 20.68 -7.55 7.11
N SER A 62 20.56 -6.73 8.15
CA SER A 62 19.64 -6.95 9.28
C SER A 62 18.17 -6.70 8.94
N ARG A 63 17.87 -6.08 7.79
CA ARG A 63 16.51 -5.68 7.40
C ARG A 63 15.85 -6.74 6.52
N LYS A 64 14.71 -7.26 6.98
CA LYS A 64 13.86 -8.19 6.22
C LYS A 64 12.98 -7.40 5.25
N LEU A 65 13.49 -7.12 4.06
CA LEU A 65 12.84 -6.24 3.09
C LEU A 65 11.41 -6.66 2.72
N ASP A 66 11.17 -7.94 2.43
CA ASP A 66 9.81 -8.40 2.07
C ASP A 66 8.80 -8.17 3.22
N ALA A 67 9.23 -8.33 4.47
CA ALA A 67 8.39 -8.04 5.63
C ALA A 67 8.11 -6.54 5.75
N ILE A 68 9.13 -5.69 5.59
CA ILE A 68 8.98 -4.23 5.62
C ILE A 68 7.98 -3.79 4.54
N VAL A 69 8.15 -4.25 3.30
CA VAL A 69 7.26 -3.93 2.18
C VAL A 69 5.82 -4.33 2.51
N ALA A 70 5.60 -5.56 2.99
CA ALA A 70 4.27 -6.03 3.36
C ALA A 70 3.63 -5.17 4.46
N THR A 71 4.42 -4.70 5.43
CA THR A 71 3.95 -3.86 6.54
C THR A 71 3.56 -2.45 6.10
N VAL A 72 4.29 -1.84 5.14
CA VAL A 72 4.10 -0.43 4.77
C VAL A 72 3.16 -0.22 3.58
N GLN A 73 3.00 -1.21 2.69
CA GLN A 73 2.22 -1.05 1.44
C GLN A 73 0.77 -0.57 1.64
N GLY A 74 0.04 -1.14 2.59
CA GLY A 74 -1.35 -0.77 2.85
C GLY A 74 -1.48 0.58 3.56
N PRO A 75 -0.88 0.74 4.76
CA PRO A 75 -0.99 1.96 5.56
C PRO A 75 -0.50 3.23 4.85
N TYR A 76 0.54 3.13 4.02
CA TYR A 76 1.09 4.25 3.26
C TYR A 76 0.61 4.26 1.79
N ALA A 77 -0.46 3.54 1.45
CA ALA A 77 -0.98 3.49 0.09
C ALA A 77 -1.26 4.88 -0.47
N LEU A 78 -1.94 5.76 0.29
CA LEU A 78 -2.23 7.12 -0.16
C LEU A 78 -0.97 7.95 -0.41
N LEU A 79 0.08 7.80 0.43
CA LEU A 79 1.37 8.44 0.20
C LEU A 79 1.98 7.99 -1.14
N PHE A 80 2.01 6.68 -1.39
CA PHE A 80 2.57 6.13 -2.62
C PHE A 80 1.78 6.57 -3.86
N LEU A 81 0.45 6.50 -3.81
CA LEU A 81 -0.42 6.92 -4.91
C LEU A 81 -0.30 8.42 -5.16
N GLY A 82 -0.22 9.24 -4.11
CA GLY A 82 0.04 10.68 -4.21
C GLY A 82 1.40 10.98 -4.81
N GLY A 83 2.46 10.31 -4.35
CA GLY A 83 3.81 10.45 -4.90
C GLY A 83 3.87 10.11 -6.40
N GLN A 84 3.20 9.02 -6.81
CA GLN A 84 3.08 8.66 -8.22
C GLN A 84 2.27 9.66 -9.04
N PHE A 85 1.14 10.14 -8.51
CA PHE A 85 0.32 11.17 -9.15
C PHE A 85 1.16 12.42 -9.48
N PHE A 86 1.85 12.98 -8.48
CA PHE A 86 2.66 14.18 -8.69
C PHE A 86 3.86 13.91 -9.61
N ALA A 87 4.51 12.74 -9.50
CA ALA A 87 5.64 12.38 -10.34
C ALA A 87 5.25 12.26 -11.82
N VAL A 88 4.08 11.70 -12.12
CA VAL A 88 3.57 11.59 -13.49
C VAL A 88 3.08 12.94 -13.99
N ALA A 89 2.40 13.72 -13.16
CA ALA A 89 1.90 15.06 -13.52
C ALA A 89 3.06 15.99 -13.90
N ILE A 90 4.11 16.06 -13.06
CA ILE A 90 5.32 16.85 -13.38
C ILE A 90 6.05 16.30 -14.61
N THR A 91 5.95 14.98 -14.86
CA THR A 91 6.52 14.34 -16.04
C THR A 91 5.90 14.82 -17.33
N ILE A 92 4.58 14.69 -17.42
CA ILE A 92 3.80 15.09 -18.59
C ILE A 92 3.88 16.60 -18.77
N PHE A 93 3.77 17.37 -17.67
CA PHE A 93 3.88 18.83 -17.68
C PHE A 93 5.23 19.28 -18.26
N GLY A 94 6.34 18.82 -17.69
CA GLY A 94 7.67 19.25 -18.12
C GLY A 94 7.94 18.91 -19.58
N PHE A 95 7.52 17.71 -20.02
CA PHE A 95 7.78 17.25 -21.38
C PHE A 95 7.01 18.12 -22.36
N THR A 96 5.73 18.33 -22.07
CA THR A 96 4.84 19.12 -22.91
C THR A 96 5.26 20.59 -22.94
N ALA A 97 5.42 21.21 -21.78
CA ALA A 97 5.68 22.64 -21.66
C ALA A 97 7.09 23.05 -22.10
N TYR A 98 8.11 22.24 -21.85
CA TYR A 98 9.52 22.66 -21.99
C TYR A 98 10.33 21.91 -23.04
N ALA A 99 9.79 20.84 -23.63
CA ALA A 99 10.39 20.19 -24.79
C ALA A 99 9.46 20.18 -26.01
N TRP A 100 8.21 19.73 -25.84
CA TRP A 100 7.33 19.46 -26.98
C TRP A 100 6.75 20.72 -27.60
N LEU A 101 6.07 21.56 -26.80
CA LEU A 101 5.47 22.81 -27.28
C LEU A 101 6.51 23.77 -27.88
N PRO A 102 7.70 23.98 -27.27
CA PRO A 102 8.73 24.84 -27.86
C PRO A 102 9.24 24.37 -29.23
N LEU A 103 9.18 23.08 -29.53
CA LEU A 103 9.68 22.51 -30.79
C LEU A 103 8.61 22.35 -31.87
N PHE A 104 7.39 21.99 -31.47
CA PHE A 104 6.35 21.57 -32.41
C PHE A 104 5.06 22.41 -32.35
N GLY A 105 4.95 23.34 -31.39
CA GLY A 105 3.76 24.16 -31.20
C GLY A 105 2.56 23.40 -30.63
N HIS A 106 1.44 24.10 -30.50
CA HIS A 106 0.23 23.61 -29.82
C HIS A 106 -0.53 22.51 -30.60
N ASP A 107 -0.39 22.47 -31.93
CA ASP A 107 -1.11 21.51 -32.78
C ASP A 107 -0.56 20.07 -32.70
N ALA A 108 0.59 19.88 -32.04
CA ALA A 108 1.29 18.60 -31.96
C ALA A 108 0.89 17.73 -30.74
N ALA A 109 -0.25 17.97 -30.11
CA ALA A 109 -0.68 17.25 -28.90
C ALA A 109 -0.72 15.72 -29.06
N VAL A 110 -0.96 15.23 -30.28
CA VAL A 110 -0.98 13.80 -30.64
C VAL A 110 0.33 13.10 -30.25
N GLY A 111 1.48 13.75 -30.40
CA GLY A 111 2.77 13.14 -30.07
C GLY A 111 2.97 12.91 -28.56
N VAL A 112 2.51 13.85 -27.73
CA VAL A 112 2.51 13.68 -26.25
C VAL A 112 1.61 12.51 -25.86
N ILE A 113 0.40 12.46 -26.41
CA ILE A 113 -0.56 11.39 -26.13
C ILE A 113 0.02 10.04 -26.58
N ALA A 114 0.61 9.97 -27.76
CA ALA A 114 1.25 8.76 -28.27
C ALA A 114 2.38 8.28 -27.34
N LEU A 115 3.27 9.18 -26.90
CA LEU A 115 4.35 8.86 -25.97
C LEU A 115 3.80 8.27 -24.66
N VAL A 116 2.80 8.93 -24.05
CA VAL A 116 2.17 8.47 -22.80
C VAL A 116 1.53 7.09 -22.98
N LEU A 117 0.77 6.88 -24.05
CA LEU A 117 0.11 5.62 -24.33
C LEU A 117 1.10 4.47 -24.58
N ILE A 118 2.17 4.73 -25.34
CA ILE A 118 3.23 3.74 -25.59
C ILE A 118 3.93 3.37 -24.28
N ALA A 119 4.34 4.35 -23.48
CA ALA A 119 5.01 4.09 -22.20
C ALA A 119 4.11 3.33 -21.22
N CYS A 120 2.83 3.71 -21.12
CA CYS A 120 1.85 2.99 -20.32
C CYS A 120 1.64 1.54 -20.81
N SER A 121 1.62 1.33 -22.13
CA SER A 121 1.51 -0.01 -22.72
C SER A 121 2.71 -0.89 -22.38
N ILE A 122 3.92 -0.33 -22.41
CA ILE A 122 5.15 -1.02 -21.96
C ILE A 122 5.02 -1.40 -20.48
N GLY A 123 4.66 -0.45 -19.62
CA GLY A 123 4.49 -0.68 -18.18
C GLY A 123 3.38 -1.69 -17.83
N HIS A 124 2.36 -1.80 -18.69
CA HIS A 124 1.29 -2.78 -18.56
C HIS A 124 1.72 -4.19 -19.00
N ALA A 125 2.34 -4.30 -20.18
CA ALA A 125 2.60 -5.57 -20.86
C ALA A 125 3.91 -6.23 -20.40
N VAL A 126 4.92 -5.45 -20.01
CA VAL A 126 6.27 -5.95 -19.75
C VAL A 126 6.48 -6.08 -18.23
N PRO A 127 6.95 -7.23 -17.72
CA PRO A 127 7.30 -7.37 -16.31
C PRO A 127 8.54 -6.54 -15.96
N LEU A 128 8.74 -6.20 -14.69
CA LEU A 128 9.86 -5.35 -14.24
C LEU A 128 11.24 -5.83 -14.72
N ARG A 129 11.46 -7.15 -14.82
CA ARG A 129 12.71 -7.72 -15.35
C ARG A 129 12.95 -7.40 -16.83
N GLY A 130 11.87 -7.33 -17.61
CA GLY A 130 11.90 -6.90 -19.01
C GLY A 130 12.07 -5.39 -19.11
N ILE A 131 11.37 -4.60 -18.29
CA ILE A 131 11.56 -3.14 -18.19
C ILE A 131 13.03 -2.79 -17.89
N ARG A 132 13.70 -3.56 -17.01
CA ARG A 132 15.14 -3.41 -16.75
C ARG A 132 15.99 -3.51 -18.03
N ILE A 133 15.67 -4.44 -18.93
CA ILE A 133 16.39 -4.61 -20.19
C ILE A 133 16.08 -3.44 -21.14
N ILE A 134 14.80 -3.07 -21.26
CA ILE A 134 14.36 -1.93 -22.06
C ILE A 134 15.08 -0.65 -21.62
N HIS A 135 15.16 -0.40 -20.31
CA HIS A 135 15.88 0.76 -19.76
C HIS A 135 17.38 0.69 -20.03
N GLY A 136 17.98 -0.51 -20.05
CA GLY A 136 19.38 -0.69 -20.47
C GLY A 136 19.62 -0.27 -21.93
N VAL A 137 18.72 -0.66 -22.83
CA VAL A 137 18.76 -0.23 -24.24
C VAL A 137 18.47 1.27 -24.37
N ALA A 138 17.46 1.76 -23.67
CA ALA A 138 17.09 3.17 -23.65
C ALA A 138 18.25 4.06 -23.14
N LEU A 139 19.04 3.59 -22.16
CA LEU A 139 20.23 4.30 -21.72
C LEU A 139 21.24 4.48 -22.86
N VAL A 140 21.52 3.42 -23.63
CA VAL A 140 22.47 3.49 -24.76
C VAL A 140 21.98 4.46 -25.83
N LEU A 141 20.68 4.38 -26.17
CA LEU A 141 20.06 5.28 -27.14
C LEU A 141 20.07 6.73 -26.65
N GLY A 142 19.76 6.95 -25.37
CA GLY A 142 19.79 8.25 -24.72
C GLY A 142 21.18 8.87 -24.73
N LEU A 143 22.21 8.12 -24.33
CA LEU A 143 23.60 8.59 -24.37
C LEU A 143 24.09 8.89 -25.79
N SER A 144 23.66 8.10 -26.78
CA SER A 144 23.96 8.35 -28.20
C SER A 144 23.29 9.63 -28.70
N ALA A 145 22.04 9.86 -28.28
CA ALA A 145 21.32 11.11 -28.55
C ALA A 145 22.03 12.29 -27.88
N SER A 146 22.43 12.19 -26.62
CA SER A 146 23.21 13.23 -25.93
C SER A 146 24.53 13.53 -26.63
N ALA A 147 25.26 12.51 -27.11
CA ALA A 147 26.49 12.71 -27.89
C ALA A 147 26.23 13.48 -29.20
N THR A 148 25.11 13.16 -29.88
CA THR A 148 24.67 13.89 -31.08
C THR A 148 24.34 15.35 -30.76
N LEU A 149 23.68 15.61 -29.63
CA LEU A 149 23.43 16.97 -29.14
C LEU A 149 24.73 17.73 -28.87
N PHE A 150 25.70 17.11 -28.21
CA PHE A 150 26.99 17.74 -27.93
C PHE A 150 27.80 18.05 -29.18
N ALA A 151 27.70 17.22 -30.21
CA ALA A 151 28.37 17.43 -31.48
C ALA A 151 27.70 18.52 -32.33
N GLY A 152 26.37 18.65 -32.24
CA GLY A 152 25.59 19.56 -33.08
C GLY A 152 25.28 20.92 -32.47
N MET A 153 25.24 21.06 -31.14
CA MET A 153 24.95 22.34 -30.48
C MET A 153 26.20 23.22 -30.37
N PRO A 154 26.12 24.52 -30.74
CA PRO A 154 27.23 25.43 -30.62
C PRO A 154 27.63 25.62 -29.15
N LEU A 155 28.93 25.78 -28.94
CA LEU A 155 29.48 26.10 -27.63
C LEU A 155 29.26 27.59 -27.35
N HIS A 156 28.12 27.93 -26.75
CA HIS A 156 27.99 29.23 -26.11
C HIS A 156 28.80 29.20 -24.80
N GLN A 157 29.65 30.21 -24.58
CA GLN A 157 30.18 30.45 -23.24
C GLN A 157 29.03 30.94 -22.37
N VAL A 158 28.65 30.15 -21.38
CA VAL A 158 27.61 30.55 -20.43
C VAL A 158 28.22 30.65 -19.05
N GLY A 159 28.16 31.88 -18.53
CA GLY A 159 28.17 32.25 -17.12
C GLY A 159 29.42 31.83 -16.36
N GLY A 160 30.30 32.79 -16.07
CA GLY A 160 31.31 32.61 -15.02
C GLY A 160 30.66 32.20 -13.69
N GLU A 161 31.48 31.74 -12.74
CA GLU A 161 31.00 31.44 -11.39
C GLU A 161 30.16 32.61 -10.87
N VAL A 162 28.88 32.36 -10.62
CA VAL A 162 28.02 33.35 -9.97
C VAL A 162 28.43 33.32 -8.50
N PRO A 163 28.97 34.41 -7.94
CA PRO A 163 29.40 34.42 -6.55
C PRO A 163 28.21 34.12 -5.65
N LEU A 164 28.42 33.34 -4.57
CA LEU A 164 27.38 33.00 -3.60
C LEU A 164 26.55 34.22 -3.17
N HIS A 165 27.19 35.33 -2.84
CA HIS A 165 26.53 36.55 -2.40
C HIS A 165 25.59 37.20 -3.44
N ALA A 166 25.67 36.80 -4.71
CA ALA A 166 24.82 37.28 -5.80
C ALA A 166 23.54 36.43 -5.98
N PHE A 167 23.39 35.34 -5.23
CA PHE A 167 22.17 34.53 -5.25
C PHE A 167 21.00 35.22 -4.55
N ASP A 168 19.79 34.95 -5.04
CA ASP A 168 18.58 35.56 -4.51
C ASP A 168 18.05 34.81 -3.27
N GLU A 169 17.16 35.48 -2.53
CA GLU A 169 16.45 34.93 -1.37
C GLU A 169 15.79 33.57 -1.65
N ARG A 170 15.32 33.36 -2.89
CA ARG A 170 14.69 32.11 -3.30
C ARG A 170 15.68 30.96 -3.33
N PHE A 171 16.87 31.16 -3.89
CA PHE A 171 17.93 30.15 -3.86
C PHE A 171 18.21 29.68 -2.44
N TYR A 172 18.48 30.61 -1.53
CA TYR A 172 18.78 30.31 -0.13
C TYR A 172 17.60 29.62 0.57
N GLY A 173 16.39 30.13 0.36
CA GLY A 173 15.17 29.55 0.92
C GLY A 173 14.88 28.14 0.45
N LEU A 174 15.25 27.80 -0.80
CA LEU A 174 15.02 26.48 -1.41
C LEU A 174 16.02 25.41 -0.96
N ILE A 175 17.09 25.75 -0.24
CA ILE A 175 18.07 24.78 0.25
C ILE A 175 17.40 23.74 1.17
N VAL A 176 16.69 24.17 2.22
CA VAL A 176 16.06 23.25 3.18
C VAL A 176 14.95 22.41 2.51
N PRO A 177 14.01 22.98 1.74
CA PRO A 177 13.04 22.21 0.96
C PRO A 177 13.69 21.17 0.04
N SER A 178 14.77 21.53 -0.64
CA SER A 178 15.51 20.62 -1.52
C SER A 178 16.12 19.46 -0.73
N LEU A 179 16.80 19.73 0.38
CA LEU A 179 17.38 18.68 1.22
C LEU A 179 16.31 17.73 1.75
N VAL A 180 15.24 18.25 2.33
CA VAL A 180 14.16 17.43 2.89
C VAL A 180 13.45 16.62 1.80
N GLY A 181 13.05 17.29 0.72
CA GLY A 181 12.35 16.66 -0.41
C GLY A 181 13.19 15.59 -1.10
N PHE A 182 14.49 15.82 -1.33
CA PHE A 182 15.37 14.85 -2.00
C PHE A 182 15.76 13.66 -1.11
N LEU A 183 15.93 13.87 0.20
CA LEU A 183 16.21 12.78 1.12
C LEU A 183 14.99 11.86 1.31
N LEU A 184 13.78 12.42 1.26
CA LEU A 184 12.53 11.68 1.46
C LEU A 184 11.87 11.20 0.16
N GLY A 185 12.15 11.85 -0.98
CA GLY A 185 11.53 11.59 -2.27
C GLY A 185 11.57 10.11 -2.72
N PRO A 186 12.73 9.43 -2.67
CA PRO A 186 12.80 8.02 -3.05
C PRO A 186 11.91 7.11 -2.18
N TRP A 187 11.61 7.52 -0.95
CA TRP A 187 10.75 6.75 -0.03
C TRP A 187 9.28 6.84 -0.38
N MET A 188 8.82 7.94 -1.00
CA MET A 188 7.44 8.08 -1.48
C MET A 188 7.23 7.51 -2.89
N ASP A 189 8.30 7.10 -3.57
CA ASP A 189 8.26 6.52 -4.91
C ASP A 189 8.18 4.99 -4.88
N ILE A 190 6.96 4.46 -5.09
CA ILE A 190 6.72 3.01 -5.10
C ILE A 190 7.51 2.28 -6.20
N GLN A 191 7.95 2.98 -7.25
CA GLN A 191 8.82 2.40 -8.27
C GLN A 191 10.16 1.93 -7.69
N GLN A 192 10.69 2.65 -6.68
CA GLN A 192 11.93 2.28 -6.00
C GLN A 192 11.71 1.09 -5.05
N TRP A 193 10.58 1.06 -4.35
CA TRP A 193 10.21 -0.08 -3.50
C TRP A 193 10.05 -1.38 -4.30
N GLN A 194 9.38 -1.32 -5.46
CA GLN A 194 9.20 -2.47 -6.34
C GLN A 194 10.56 -3.03 -6.80
N ARG A 195 11.48 -2.15 -7.20
CA ARG A 195 12.84 -2.53 -7.61
C ARG A 195 13.65 -3.11 -6.47
N ALA A 196 13.66 -2.47 -5.31
CA ALA A 196 14.40 -2.97 -4.14
C ALA A 196 13.94 -4.39 -3.76
N ALA A 197 12.63 -4.64 -3.75
CA ALA A 197 12.07 -5.96 -3.47
C ALA A 197 12.53 -6.99 -4.51
N GLU A 198 12.46 -6.68 -5.79
CA GLU A 198 12.84 -7.60 -6.87
C GLU A 198 14.36 -7.88 -6.92
N ILE A 199 15.18 -6.86 -6.65
CA ILE A 199 16.64 -7.02 -6.51
C ILE A 199 16.95 -8.04 -5.42
N ARG A 200 16.31 -7.93 -4.24
CA ARG A 200 16.52 -8.86 -3.13
C ARG A 200 16.05 -10.27 -3.51
N ARG A 201 14.87 -10.41 -4.10
CA ARG A 201 14.31 -11.71 -4.53
C ARG A 201 15.19 -12.45 -5.55
N THR A 202 15.88 -11.70 -6.40
CA THR A 202 16.81 -12.27 -7.40
C THR A 202 18.23 -12.51 -6.87
N GLY A 203 18.46 -12.29 -5.56
CA GLY A 203 19.76 -12.48 -4.91
C GLY A 203 20.77 -11.35 -5.17
N GLY A 204 20.30 -10.20 -5.68
CA GLY A 204 21.11 -9.00 -5.83
C GLY A 204 21.29 -8.21 -4.53
N SER A 205 22.28 -7.34 -4.51
CA SER A 205 22.52 -6.38 -3.43
C SER A 205 21.82 -5.06 -3.76
N VAL A 206 20.79 -4.72 -2.97
CA VAL A 206 20.07 -3.44 -3.07
C VAL A 206 21.03 -2.26 -2.91
N ARG A 207 22.00 -2.35 -1.97
CA ARG A 207 23.00 -1.30 -1.76
C ARG A 207 23.83 -1.02 -3.00
N VAL A 208 24.39 -2.07 -3.61
CA VAL A 208 25.23 -1.92 -4.81
C VAL A 208 24.40 -1.38 -5.98
N ALA A 209 23.19 -1.90 -6.17
CA ALA A 209 22.30 -1.47 -7.24
C ALA A 209 21.96 0.02 -7.13
N TYR A 210 21.61 0.51 -5.94
CA TYR A 210 21.23 1.91 -5.73
C TYR A 210 22.40 2.87 -5.68
N VAL A 211 23.58 2.47 -5.17
CA VAL A 211 24.79 3.30 -5.27
C VAL A 211 25.20 3.48 -6.73
N ALA A 212 25.20 2.39 -7.52
CA ALA A 212 25.48 2.46 -8.95
C ALA A 212 24.39 3.25 -9.71
N GLY A 213 23.11 3.06 -9.36
CA GLY A 213 22.00 3.81 -9.91
C GLY A 213 22.06 5.31 -9.61
N ALA A 214 22.41 5.68 -8.38
CA ALA A 214 22.59 7.07 -7.96
C ALA A 214 23.78 7.75 -8.67
N ALA A 215 24.90 7.04 -8.83
CA ALA A 215 26.04 7.54 -9.59
C ALA A 215 25.70 7.75 -11.07
N LEU A 216 24.99 6.79 -11.68
CA LEU A 216 24.51 6.94 -13.05
C LEU A 216 23.53 8.11 -13.19
N PHE A 217 22.56 8.23 -12.28
CA PHE A 217 21.60 9.33 -12.25
C PHE A 217 22.29 10.70 -12.15
N LEU A 218 23.29 10.84 -11.28
CA LEU A 218 24.10 12.06 -11.19
C LEU A 218 24.78 12.37 -12.53
N GLY A 219 25.35 11.37 -13.21
CA GLY A 219 25.92 11.52 -14.55
C GLY A 219 24.91 12.00 -15.59
N LEU A 220 23.69 11.47 -15.57
CA LEU A 220 22.61 11.92 -16.47
C LEU A 220 22.19 13.37 -16.19
N LEU A 221 22.13 13.80 -14.92
CA LEU A 221 21.89 15.20 -14.56
C LEU A 221 23.04 16.10 -15.02
N THR A 222 24.29 15.65 -14.91
CA THR A 222 25.47 16.39 -15.41
C THR A 222 25.40 16.57 -16.92
N ILE A 223 24.90 15.57 -17.68
CA ILE A 223 24.65 15.72 -19.12
C ILE A 223 23.65 16.85 -19.37
N ASN A 224 22.53 16.90 -18.64
CA ASN A 224 21.55 18.00 -18.77
C ASN A 224 22.15 19.37 -18.43
N ALA A 225 22.97 19.47 -17.38
CA ALA A 225 23.65 20.70 -17.01
C ALA A 225 24.64 21.15 -18.10
N LEU A 226 25.42 20.23 -18.67
CA LEU A 226 26.35 20.51 -19.76
C LEU A 226 25.64 20.93 -21.06
N LEU A 227 24.48 20.34 -21.35
CA LEU A 227 23.63 20.75 -22.48
C LEU A 227 23.03 22.14 -22.24
N ALA A 228 22.56 22.42 -21.02
CA ALA A 228 22.08 23.74 -20.61
C ALA A 228 23.17 24.80 -20.76
N ALA A 229 24.37 24.52 -20.26
CA ALA A 229 25.53 25.40 -20.38
C ALA A 229 25.94 25.66 -21.85
N ARG A 230 25.67 24.74 -22.78
CA ARG A 230 25.86 24.98 -24.22
C ARG A 230 24.72 25.80 -24.85
N ALA A 231 23.50 25.62 -24.37
CA ALA A 231 22.31 26.32 -24.88
C ALA A 231 22.27 27.81 -24.47
N GLY A 232 22.76 28.12 -23.28
CA GLY A 232 22.66 29.45 -22.68
C GLY A 232 21.28 29.81 -22.16
N LEU A 233 21.19 30.98 -21.52
CA LEU A 233 19.98 31.42 -20.81
C LEU A 233 18.75 31.52 -21.73
N GLY A 234 18.96 31.74 -23.03
CA GLY A 234 17.89 31.88 -24.00
C GLY A 234 16.93 33.03 -23.67
N ALA A 235 15.72 32.99 -24.24
CA ALA A 235 14.62 33.83 -23.80
C ALA A 235 13.91 33.15 -22.61
N PRO A 236 13.73 33.81 -21.45
CA PRO A 236 13.11 33.20 -20.29
C PRO A 236 11.62 32.92 -20.53
N VAL A 237 11.13 31.80 -20.01
CA VAL A 237 9.70 31.49 -19.95
C VAL A 237 9.12 32.19 -18.73
N ILE A 238 8.26 33.19 -18.96
CA ILE A 238 7.59 33.91 -17.87
C ILE A 238 6.33 33.13 -17.46
N SER A 239 6.34 32.63 -16.23
CA SER A 239 5.18 31.92 -15.66
C SER A 239 4.12 32.90 -15.14
N SER A 240 2.95 32.39 -14.75
CA SER A 240 1.81 33.19 -14.26
C SER A 240 2.12 34.02 -12.99
N ASP A 241 3.16 33.63 -12.26
CA ASP A 241 3.70 34.34 -11.08
C ASP A 241 4.63 35.51 -11.45
N GLY A 242 4.88 35.74 -12.75
CA GLY A 242 5.77 36.77 -13.26
C GLY A 242 7.25 36.42 -13.17
N LEU A 243 7.62 35.21 -12.74
CA LEU A 243 9.00 34.81 -12.56
C LEU A 243 9.59 34.17 -13.82
N PRO A 244 10.84 34.51 -14.17
CA PRO A 244 11.51 33.92 -15.33
C PRO A 244 12.03 32.52 -15.03
N GLY A 245 11.66 31.56 -15.88
CA GLY A 245 12.18 30.19 -15.87
C GLY A 245 13.09 29.92 -17.07
N ALA A 246 14.20 29.21 -16.83
CA ALA A 246 15.13 28.78 -17.88
C ALA A 246 14.92 27.31 -18.32
N TYR A 247 13.78 26.71 -17.93
CA TYR A 247 13.48 25.29 -18.15
C TYR A 247 13.54 24.86 -19.62
N ALA A 248 13.00 25.67 -20.53
CA ALA A 248 12.91 25.38 -21.96
C ALA A 248 14.14 25.85 -22.77
N ALA A 249 15.20 26.34 -22.12
CA ALA A 249 16.32 27.00 -22.79
C ALA A 249 17.00 26.12 -23.85
N VAL A 250 17.18 24.83 -23.56
CA VAL A 250 17.77 23.87 -24.52
C VAL A 250 16.86 23.68 -25.74
N ALA A 251 15.55 23.53 -25.54
CA ALA A 251 14.59 23.38 -26.63
C ALA A 251 14.53 24.65 -27.51
N HIS A 252 14.53 25.83 -26.90
CA HIS A 252 14.58 27.10 -27.63
C HIS A 252 15.88 27.30 -28.40
N ALA A 253 17.03 26.92 -27.85
CA ALA A 253 18.30 26.97 -28.56
C ALA A 253 18.26 26.11 -29.83
N ILE A 254 17.76 24.88 -29.72
CA ILE A 254 17.63 23.94 -30.84
C ILE A 254 16.63 24.45 -31.89
N GLY A 255 15.47 24.96 -31.46
CA GLY A 255 14.43 25.48 -32.35
C GLY A 255 14.89 26.67 -33.20
N ARG A 256 15.78 27.52 -32.67
CA ARG A 256 16.32 28.68 -33.41
C ARG A 256 17.27 28.27 -34.54
N GLU A 257 18.06 27.23 -34.35
CA GLU A 257 19.14 26.85 -35.27
C GLU A 257 18.71 25.84 -36.34
N SER A 258 17.50 25.27 -36.24
CA SER A 258 16.89 24.40 -37.25
C SER A 258 17.74 23.19 -37.69
N LEU A 259 18.56 22.65 -36.78
CA LEU A 259 19.40 21.48 -37.03
C LEU A 259 18.60 20.19 -36.87
N THR A 260 18.04 19.65 -37.96
CA THR A 260 17.12 18.48 -37.95
C THR A 260 17.66 17.27 -37.17
N GLY A 261 18.95 16.97 -37.26
CA GLY A 261 19.59 15.89 -36.48
C GLY A 261 19.65 16.15 -34.96
N VAL A 262 19.82 17.41 -34.56
CA VAL A 262 19.87 17.84 -33.15
C VAL A 262 18.47 17.84 -32.54
N THR A 263 17.45 18.29 -33.29
CA THR A 263 16.06 18.22 -32.87
C THR A 263 15.62 16.79 -32.60
N ALA A 264 15.90 15.86 -33.53
CA ALA A 264 15.58 14.45 -33.35
C ALA A 264 16.30 13.86 -32.11
N ALA A 265 17.58 14.19 -31.91
CA ALA A 265 18.32 13.74 -30.74
C ALA A 265 17.74 14.27 -29.42
N PHE A 266 17.29 15.53 -29.37
CA PHE A 266 16.68 16.09 -28.16
C PHE A 266 15.32 15.46 -27.85
N VAL A 267 14.53 15.21 -28.89
CA VAL A 267 13.26 14.48 -28.76
C VAL A 267 13.51 13.07 -28.24
N VAL A 268 14.50 12.34 -28.76
CA VAL A 268 14.85 11.00 -28.26
C VAL A 268 15.30 11.07 -26.79
N TRP A 269 16.16 12.02 -26.43
CA TRP A 269 16.66 12.20 -25.08
C TRP A 269 15.55 12.48 -24.06
N THR A 270 14.66 13.42 -24.38
CA THR A 270 13.52 13.79 -23.53
C THR A 270 12.43 12.70 -23.52
N ALA A 271 12.10 12.10 -24.66
CA ALA A 271 11.12 11.02 -24.73
C ALA A 271 11.55 9.79 -23.94
N ILE A 272 12.83 9.41 -23.97
CA ILE A 272 13.37 8.32 -23.15
C ILE A 272 13.18 8.64 -21.67
N ALA A 273 13.61 9.81 -21.21
CA ALA A 273 13.50 10.19 -19.82
C ALA A 273 12.03 10.16 -19.34
N ALA A 274 11.09 10.70 -20.14
CA ALA A 274 9.67 10.70 -19.80
C ALA A 274 9.06 9.29 -19.83
N ALA A 275 9.33 8.52 -20.88
CA ALA A 275 8.79 7.17 -21.06
C ALA A 275 9.21 6.24 -19.93
N THR A 276 10.49 6.29 -19.51
CA THR A 276 11.01 5.43 -18.44
C THR A 276 10.47 5.78 -17.05
N THR A 277 9.93 6.98 -16.86
CA THR A 277 9.21 7.33 -15.62
C THR A 277 7.75 6.85 -15.72
N ILE A 278 7.10 7.01 -16.87
CA ILE A 278 5.69 6.64 -17.08
C ILE A 278 5.48 5.11 -17.08
N ASP A 279 6.35 4.35 -17.75
CA ASP A 279 6.24 2.89 -17.78
C ASP A 279 6.43 2.26 -16.39
N SER A 280 7.35 2.83 -15.62
CA SER A 280 7.72 2.39 -14.29
C SER A 280 6.65 2.76 -13.29
N PHE A 281 6.08 3.97 -13.42
CA PHE A 281 4.85 4.36 -12.71
C PHE A 281 3.75 3.34 -12.93
N TYR A 282 3.46 3.00 -14.19
CA TYR A 282 2.35 2.11 -14.51
C TYR A 282 2.57 0.71 -13.92
N SER A 283 3.78 0.16 -14.10
CA SER A 283 4.18 -1.13 -13.54
C SER A 283 4.07 -1.16 -12.00
N ALA A 284 4.65 -0.15 -11.32
CA ALA A 284 4.76 -0.15 -9.87
C ALA A 284 3.43 0.18 -9.18
N THR A 285 2.62 1.06 -9.76
CA THR A 285 1.29 1.40 -9.26
C THR A 285 0.35 0.22 -9.38
N ARG A 286 0.40 -0.52 -10.51
CA ARG A 286 -0.37 -1.77 -10.66
C ARG A 286 0.07 -2.80 -9.64
N TRP A 287 1.37 -2.94 -9.40
CA TRP A 287 1.91 -3.85 -8.38
C TRP A 287 1.42 -3.50 -6.97
N LEU A 288 1.38 -2.22 -6.61
CA LEU A 288 0.82 -1.77 -5.33
C LEU A 288 -0.68 -2.03 -5.26
N GLY A 289 -1.44 -1.57 -6.26
CA GLY A 289 -2.90 -1.69 -6.30
C GLY A 289 -3.37 -3.15 -6.26
N THR A 290 -2.73 -4.04 -7.02
CA THR A 290 -3.02 -5.48 -6.99
C THR A 290 -2.69 -6.10 -5.63
N SER A 291 -1.58 -5.71 -5.01
CA SER A 291 -1.23 -6.21 -3.67
C SER A 291 -2.22 -5.77 -2.59
N ILE A 292 -2.72 -4.52 -2.66
CA ILE A 292 -3.69 -3.99 -1.70
C ILE A 292 -5.06 -4.63 -1.91
N THR A 293 -5.54 -4.66 -3.16
CA THR A 293 -6.85 -5.22 -3.49
C THR A 293 -6.93 -6.72 -3.20
N ALA A 294 -5.87 -7.48 -3.46
CA ALA A 294 -5.81 -8.91 -3.12
C ALA A 294 -5.89 -9.21 -1.61
N ARG A 295 -5.54 -8.24 -0.76
CA ARG A 295 -5.63 -8.35 0.72
C ARG A 295 -6.86 -7.66 1.29
N SER A 296 -7.67 -7.02 0.45
CA SER A 296 -8.80 -6.20 0.87
C SER A 296 -10.06 -7.04 0.97
N ASN A 297 -10.74 -6.93 2.12
CA ASN A 297 -12.08 -7.48 2.33
C ASN A 297 -13.16 -6.39 2.16
N SER A 298 -12.87 -5.31 1.43
CA SER A 298 -13.80 -4.20 1.26
C SER A 298 -15.06 -4.65 0.50
N PRO A 299 -16.27 -4.39 1.02
CA PRO A 299 -17.53 -4.67 0.32
C PRO A 299 -17.63 -3.98 -1.05
N LEU A 300 -16.89 -2.89 -1.25
CA LEU A 300 -16.87 -2.15 -2.53
C LEU A 300 -16.30 -2.99 -3.68
N LEU A 301 -15.42 -3.96 -3.39
CA LEU A 301 -14.88 -4.88 -4.40
C LEU A 301 -15.90 -5.89 -4.92
N ALA A 302 -17.09 -5.98 -4.29
CA ALA A 302 -18.21 -6.75 -4.83
C ALA A 302 -18.90 -6.04 -6.01
N PHE A 303 -18.80 -4.70 -6.07
CA PHE A 303 -19.47 -3.88 -7.08
C PHE A 303 -18.54 -3.40 -8.19
N VAL A 304 -17.23 -3.27 -7.90
CA VAL A 304 -16.23 -2.82 -8.86
C VAL A 304 -15.14 -3.89 -9.02
N PRO A 305 -14.84 -4.34 -10.26
CA PRO A 305 -13.80 -5.33 -10.48
C PRO A 305 -12.46 -4.92 -9.86
N ALA A 306 -11.82 -5.81 -9.09
CA ALA A 306 -10.56 -5.53 -8.42
C ALA A 306 -9.46 -5.06 -9.39
N GLY A 307 -9.44 -5.59 -10.62
CA GLY A 307 -8.52 -5.14 -11.67
C GLY A 307 -8.73 -3.69 -12.10
N LEU A 308 -9.97 -3.20 -12.09
CA LEU A 308 -10.29 -1.81 -12.38
C LEU A 308 -9.91 -0.88 -11.23
N VAL A 309 -10.14 -1.30 -9.98
CA VAL A 309 -9.72 -0.55 -8.77
C VAL A 309 -8.20 -0.46 -8.67
N ALA A 310 -7.50 -1.56 -8.98
CA ALA A 310 -6.04 -1.61 -8.99
C ALA A 310 -5.40 -0.95 -10.23
N SER A 311 -6.20 -0.44 -11.16
CA SER A 311 -5.71 0.10 -12.43
C SER A 311 -4.99 1.45 -12.23
N PRO A 312 -3.76 1.60 -12.75
CA PRO A 312 -3.06 2.90 -12.74
C PRO A 312 -3.75 3.97 -13.59
N VAL A 313 -4.72 3.61 -14.43
CA VAL A 313 -5.36 4.52 -15.39
C VAL A 313 -6.04 5.71 -14.70
N TRP A 314 -6.54 5.52 -13.48
CA TRP A 314 -7.17 6.60 -12.70
C TRP A 314 -6.18 7.67 -12.29
N ILE A 315 -5.00 7.25 -11.81
CA ILE A 315 -3.93 8.16 -11.44
C ILE A 315 -3.35 8.82 -12.69
N LEU A 316 -3.22 8.08 -13.79
CA LEU A 316 -2.79 8.63 -15.07
C LEU A 316 -3.75 9.72 -15.58
N GLY A 317 -5.06 9.45 -15.56
CA GLY A 317 -6.09 10.42 -15.98
C GLY A 317 -6.08 11.68 -15.12
N ALA A 318 -5.97 11.52 -13.80
CA ALA A 318 -5.82 12.66 -12.89
C ALA A 318 -4.54 13.45 -13.15
N ALA A 319 -3.41 12.76 -13.36
CA ALA A 319 -2.12 13.40 -13.63
C ALA A 319 -2.10 14.15 -14.97
N LEU A 320 -2.73 13.59 -16.02
CA LEU A 320 -2.95 14.26 -17.31
C LEU A 320 -3.78 15.52 -17.14
N ALA A 321 -4.90 15.45 -16.40
CA ALA A 321 -5.75 16.60 -16.13
C ALA A 321 -4.99 17.68 -15.34
N ALA A 322 -4.23 17.30 -14.32
CA ALA A 322 -3.41 18.22 -13.52
C ALA A 322 -2.32 18.89 -14.36
N ALA A 323 -1.61 18.13 -15.21
CA ALA A 323 -0.61 18.67 -16.12
C ALA A 323 -1.23 19.64 -17.13
N ALA A 324 -2.35 19.28 -17.75
CA ALA A 324 -3.07 20.13 -18.69
C ALA A 324 -3.57 21.42 -18.02
N ALA A 325 -4.13 21.32 -16.80
CA ALA A 325 -4.55 22.47 -16.01
C ALA A 325 -3.36 23.39 -15.69
N ALA A 326 -2.23 22.84 -15.24
CA ALA A 326 -1.03 23.61 -14.95
C ALA A 326 -0.46 24.32 -16.19
N ILE A 327 -0.46 23.67 -17.36
CA ILE A 327 -0.06 24.28 -18.63
C ILE A 327 -1.03 25.42 -18.99
N SER A 328 -2.34 25.18 -18.90
CA SER A 328 -3.36 26.18 -19.25
C SER A 328 -3.30 27.41 -18.34
N ALA A 329 -2.93 27.21 -17.08
CA ALA A 329 -2.75 28.26 -16.09
C ALA A 329 -1.34 28.91 -16.16
N ASN A 330 -0.48 28.49 -17.10
CA ASN A 330 0.90 28.95 -17.23
C ASN A 330 1.71 28.85 -15.93
N LEU A 331 1.52 27.77 -15.16
CA LEU A 331 2.25 27.58 -13.90
C LEU A 331 3.72 27.26 -14.15
N SER A 332 4.60 27.69 -13.24
CA SER A 332 5.99 27.24 -13.19
C SER A 332 6.09 25.76 -12.78
N LEU A 333 7.12 25.05 -13.28
CA LEU A 333 7.48 23.69 -12.85
C LEU A 333 7.50 23.56 -11.32
N LEU A 334 7.98 24.61 -10.64
CA LEU A 334 8.17 24.61 -9.19
C LEU A 334 6.88 24.27 -8.44
N TYR A 335 5.71 24.72 -8.91
CA TYR A 335 4.43 24.42 -8.25
C TYR A 335 4.09 22.93 -8.24
N LEU A 336 4.55 22.18 -9.24
CA LEU A 336 4.41 20.72 -9.28
C LEU A 336 5.48 20.01 -8.45
N MET A 337 6.55 20.71 -8.05
CA MET A 337 7.60 20.23 -7.16
C MET A 337 7.25 20.41 -5.67
N VAL A 338 6.48 21.46 -5.34
CA VAL A 338 6.08 21.80 -3.95
C VAL A 338 5.61 20.59 -3.14
N PRO A 339 4.71 19.71 -3.64
CA PRO A 339 4.19 18.60 -2.85
C PRO A 339 5.26 17.67 -2.27
N PHE A 340 6.38 17.48 -2.98
CA PHE A 340 7.49 16.64 -2.53
C PHE A 340 8.30 17.26 -1.38
N ALA A 341 8.33 18.60 -1.31
CA ALA A 341 9.04 19.34 -0.29
C ALA A 341 8.15 19.81 0.87
N THR A 342 6.82 19.64 0.77
CA THR A 342 5.87 20.04 1.81
C THR A 342 4.80 18.98 2.07
N LEU A 343 3.82 18.87 1.17
CA LEU A 343 2.58 18.11 1.36
C LEU A 343 2.82 16.65 1.78
N LEU A 344 3.82 16.01 1.19
CA LEU A 344 4.13 14.59 1.40
C LEU A 344 5.20 14.34 2.47
N VAL A 345 5.84 15.39 3.00
CA VAL A 345 7.03 15.29 3.85
C VAL A 345 6.75 14.55 5.16
N GLY A 346 5.69 14.91 5.88
CA GLY A 346 5.37 14.27 7.16
C GLY A 346 5.09 12.77 7.01
N ALA A 347 4.30 12.41 5.99
CA ALA A 347 3.99 11.01 5.68
C ALA A 347 5.23 10.22 5.26
N ALA A 348 6.10 10.80 4.43
CA ALA A 348 7.36 10.17 4.02
C ALA A 348 8.32 10.00 5.21
N ALA A 349 8.40 10.98 6.10
CA ALA A 349 9.21 10.88 7.33
C ALA A 349 8.66 9.80 8.29
N CYS A 350 7.33 9.67 8.43
CA CYS A 350 6.72 8.56 9.17
C CYS A 350 7.12 7.20 8.58
N LEU A 351 7.07 7.06 7.26
CA LEU A 351 7.47 5.85 6.55
C LEU A 351 8.95 5.51 6.80
N VAL A 352 9.85 6.49 6.74
CA VAL A 352 11.27 6.31 7.09
C VAL A 352 11.41 5.87 8.54
N CYS A 353 10.72 6.50 9.49
CA CYS A 353 10.83 6.13 10.90
C CYS A 353 10.34 4.70 11.17
N GLU A 354 9.22 4.31 10.56
CA GLU A 354 8.67 2.96 10.70
C GLU A 354 9.62 1.90 10.14
N THR A 355 10.20 2.18 8.96
CA THR A 355 11.18 1.28 8.33
C THR A 355 12.48 1.18 9.14
N LEU A 356 12.83 2.22 9.90
CA LEU A 356 13.92 2.22 10.87
C LEU A 356 13.58 1.49 12.18
N GLY A 357 12.30 1.21 12.46
CA GLY A 357 11.85 0.41 13.60
C GLY A 357 11.00 1.16 14.62
N ALA A 358 10.57 2.39 14.33
CA ALA A 358 9.60 3.10 15.17
C ALA A 358 8.24 2.39 15.14
N ALA A 359 7.49 2.50 16.24
CA ALA A 359 6.10 2.07 16.28
C ALA A 359 5.27 3.03 15.42
N ARG A 360 4.41 2.47 14.57
CA ARG A 360 3.55 3.27 13.68
C ARG A 360 2.65 4.19 14.50
N ARG A 361 2.78 5.50 14.28
CA ARG A 361 1.86 6.56 14.74
C ARG A 361 1.42 7.46 13.59
N TYR A 362 1.44 6.91 12.37
CA TYR A 362 1.11 7.64 11.16
C TYR A 362 -0.41 7.86 11.06
N ASP A 363 -0.81 9.13 11.08
CA ASP A 363 -2.14 9.60 10.75
C ASP A 363 -2.10 10.32 9.40
N SER A 364 -2.74 9.72 8.39
CA SER A 364 -2.72 10.25 7.02
C SER A 364 -3.43 11.60 6.87
N VAL A 365 -4.51 11.85 7.62
CA VAL A 365 -5.31 13.08 7.48
C VAL A 365 -4.56 14.23 8.15
N LEU A 366 -4.06 14.01 9.38
CA LEU A 366 -3.29 15.02 10.09
C LEU A 366 -2.02 15.41 9.30
N ASN A 367 -1.30 14.44 8.75
CA ASN A 367 -0.12 14.71 7.93
C ASN A 367 -0.48 15.50 6.66
N ALA A 368 -1.61 15.20 6.02
CA ALA A 368 -2.07 15.95 4.85
C ALA A 368 -2.46 17.40 5.21
N MET A 369 -3.13 17.64 6.33
CA MET A 369 -3.48 18.98 6.79
C MET A 369 -2.23 19.81 7.11
N ILE A 370 -1.29 19.26 7.87
CA ILE A 370 -0.01 19.92 8.18
C ILE A 370 0.77 20.20 6.88
N GLY A 371 0.82 19.23 5.98
CA GLY A 371 1.48 19.35 4.67
C GLY A 371 0.84 20.43 3.77
N ALA A 372 -0.49 20.59 3.82
CA ALA A 372 -1.19 21.65 3.11
C ALA A 372 -0.83 23.04 3.68
N THR A 373 -0.77 23.18 5.00
CA THR A 373 -0.27 24.41 5.66
C THR A 373 1.17 24.72 5.25
N ALA A 374 2.05 23.71 5.25
CA ALA A 374 3.42 23.86 4.77
C ALA A 374 3.49 24.32 3.31
N SER A 375 2.62 23.79 2.44
CA SER A 375 2.54 24.18 1.03
C SER A 375 2.13 25.64 0.84
N LEU A 376 1.15 26.12 1.62
CA LEU A 376 0.73 27.52 1.60
C LEU A 376 1.86 28.46 2.03
N ILE A 377 2.59 28.10 3.09
CA ILE A 377 3.74 28.86 3.59
C ILE A 377 4.86 28.88 2.55
N PHE A 378 5.15 27.74 1.92
CA PHE A 378 6.13 27.65 0.85
C PHE A 378 5.77 28.58 -0.31
N VAL A 379 4.54 28.50 -0.83
CA VAL A 379 4.10 29.32 -1.96
C VAL A 379 4.14 30.81 -1.60
N THR A 380 3.72 31.17 -0.39
CA THR A 380 3.80 32.55 0.11
C THR A 380 5.26 33.03 0.14
N GLY A 381 6.17 32.21 0.69
CA GLY A 381 7.60 32.51 0.72
C GLY A 381 8.23 32.62 -0.67
N TYR A 382 7.79 31.79 -1.62
CA TYR A 382 8.30 31.81 -2.99
C TYR A 382 7.90 33.09 -3.75
N LEU A 383 6.64 33.50 -3.61
CA LEU A 383 6.09 34.71 -4.23
C LEU A 383 6.63 35.99 -3.59
N ALA A 384 6.77 36.01 -2.26
CA ALA A 384 7.22 37.15 -1.46
C ALA A 384 8.75 37.17 -1.22
N PRO A 385 9.55 36.66 -2.17
CA PRO A 385 10.86 36.01 -1.99
C PRO A 385 11.43 36.08 -0.56
N SER A 386 10.89 35.26 0.34
CA SER A 386 11.31 35.18 1.73
C SER A 386 12.03 33.86 1.98
N TRP A 387 13.35 33.93 2.20
CA TRP A 387 14.14 32.73 2.47
C TRP A 387 13.65 31.99 3.73
N ALA A 388 13.19 32.74 4.74
CA ALA A 388 12.75 32.20 6.02
C ALA A 388 11.46 31.37 5.89
N LEU A 389 10.46 31.88 5.14
CA LEU A 389 9.20 31.15 4.90
C LEU A 389 9.44 29.89 4.07
N LEU A 390 10.31 29.97 3.06
CA LEU A 390 10.71 28.81 2.26
C LEU A 390 11.42 27.76 3.11
N ALA A 391 12.36 28.17 3.96
CA ALA A 391 13.14 27.26 4.78
C ALA A 391 12.31 26.56 5.87
N ILE A 392 11.33 27.25 6.47
CA ILE A 392 10.51 26.69 7.55
C ILE A 392 9.39 25.77 7.04
N ALA A 393 8.90 25.96 5.81
CA ALA A 393 7.82 25.16 5.23
C ALA A 393 8.03 23.63 5.32
N PRO A 394 9.15 23.05 4.85
CA PRO A 394 9.39 21.60 4.98
C PRO A 394 9.49 21.14 6.45
N LEU A 395 9.99 22.01 7.35
CA LEU A 395 10.09 21.71 8.78
C LEU A 395 8.72 21.63 9.45
N ILE A 396 7.78 22.48 9.01
CA ILE A 396 6.37 22.39 9.39
C ILE A 396 5.80 21.05 8.90
N GLY A 397 6.09 20.66 7.65
CA GLY A 397 5.71 19.35 7.12
C GLY A 397 6.17 18.17 8.00
N LEU A 398 7.38 18.26 8.57
CA LEU A 398 7.94 17.23 9.46
C LEU A 398 7.24 17.13 10.83
N ILE A 399 6.43 18.12 11.24
CA ILE A 399 5.69 18.09 12.51
C ILE A 399 4.84 16.82 12.61
N GLY A 400 4.22 16.38 11.52
CA GLY A 400 3.39 15.18 11.47
C GLY A 400 4.14 13.87 11.79
N ALA A 401 5.47 13.87 11.73
CA ALA A 401 6.33 12.72 12.03
C ALA A 401 7.09 12.83 13.35
N LEU A 402 7.00 13.95 14.08
CA LEU A 402 7.77 14.19 15.32
C LEU A 402 7.68 13.05 16.35
N PRO A 403 6.50 12.46 16.63
CA PRO A 403 6.41 11.37 17.61
C PRO A 403 7.26 10.14 17.22
N MET A 404 7.35 9.84 15.92
CA MET A 404 8.12 8.70 15.42
C MET A 404 9.61 9.05 15.32
N ILE A 405 9.94 10.28 14.91
CA ILE A 405 11.32 10.79 14.90
C ILE A 405 11.92 10.75 16.31
N ALA A 406 11.19 11.23 17.32
CA ALA A 406 11.61 11.19 18.72
C ALA A 406 11.90 9.76 19.19
N GLN A 407 11.05 8.79 18.81
CA GLN A 407 11.27 7.38 19.14
C GLN A 407 12.54 6.82 18.49
N VAL A 408 12.80 7.12 17.21
CA VAL A 408 14.03 6.68 16.51
C VAL A 408 15.28 7.27 17.15
N LEU A 409 15.23 8.53 17.57
CA LEU A 409 16.34 9.22 18.24
C LEU A 409 16.54 8.81 19.71
N GLY A 410 15.68 7.92 20.24
CA GLY A 410 15.75 7.50 21.64
C GLY A 410 15.26 8.56 22.63
N TRP A 411 14.62 9.64 22.14
CA TRP A 411 13.97 10.63 23.00
C TRP A 411 12.70 10.02 23.59
N ARG A 412 12.80 9.60 24.84
CA ARG A 412 11.65 9.19 25.64
C ARG A 412 10.82 10.43 25.98
N GLY A 413 9.89 10.78 25.11
CA GLY A 413 8.71 11.52 25.56
C GLY A 413 7.97 10.65 26.58
N SER A 414 7.54 11.26 27.68
CA SER A 414 6.56 10.66 28.59
C SER A 414 5.51 9.98 27.73
N GLN A 415 5.26 8.68 27.95
CA GLN A 415 4.12 8.07 27.28
C GLN A 415 2.92 8.96 27.58
N PRO A 416 2.14 9.42 26.58
CA PRO A 416 0.81 9.91 26.90
C PRO A 416 0.19 8.79 27.71
N VAL A 417 -0.12 9.11 28.98
CA VAL A 417 -0.81 8.21 29.89
C VAL A 417 -1.92 7.61 29.05
N GLY A 418 -1.76 6.33 28.70
CA GLY A 418 -2.78 5.63 27.93
C GLY A 418 -4.06 5.93 28.68
N GLU A 419 -5.04 6.48 27.97
CA GLU A 419 -6.35 6.75 28.51
C GLU A 419 -6.71 5.53 29.35
N LEU A 420 -6.69 5.72 30.67
CA LEU A 420 -6.89 4.66 31.63
C LEU A 420 -8.34 4.26 31.39
N ILE A 421 -8.55 3.29 30.50
CA ILE A 421 -9.72 2.43 30.59
C ILE A 421 -9.66 1.97 32.04
N PRO A 422 -10.64 2.34 32.89
CA PRO A 422 -10.60 1.99 34.29
C PRO A 422 -10.40 0.48 34.35
N SER A 423 -9.24 0.07 34.86
CA SER A 423 -9.01 -1.31 35.21
C SER A 423 -10.09 -1.64 36.21
N ALA A 424 -11.09 -2.42 35.79
CA ALA A 424 -12.15 -2.90 36.64
C ALA A 424 -11.48 -3.46 37.90
N GLU A 425 -11.70 -2.77 39.01
CA GLU A 425 -11.11 -3.05 40.30
C GLU A 425 -11.45 -4.51 40.61
N ARG A 426 -10.43 -5.39 40.64
CA ARG A 426 -10.65 -6.78 41.01
C ARG A 426 -11.09 -6.80 42.46
N ALA A 427 -12.39 -6.87 42.68
CA ALA A 427 -12.97 -7.07 43.99
C ALA A 427 -12.38 -8.34 44.63
N PRO A 428 -12.18 -8.37 45.95
CA PRO A 428 -11.64 -9.52 46.66
C PRO A 428 -12.51 -10.75 46.41
N ARG A 429 -11.88 -11.88 46.10
CA ARG A 429 -12.56 -13.16 45.86
C ARG A 429 -13.30 -13.57 47.14
N ALA A 430 -14.62 -13.45 47.15
CA ALA A 430 -15.44 -13.92 48.27
C ALA A 430 -15.38 -15.45 48.36
N ALA A 431 -15.30 -15.97 49.59
CA ALA A 431 -15.31 -17.40 49.85
C ALA A 431 -16.67 -18.01 49.44
N PRO A 432 -16.69 -19.22 48.87
CA PRO A 432 -17.92 -19.83 48.38
C PRO A 432 -18.85 -20.15 49.56
N VAL A 433 -20.05 -19.58 49.56
CA VAL A 433 -21.15 -19.97 50.46
C VAL A 433 -21.84 -21.18 49.83
N PRO A 434 -21.97 -22.32 50.53
CA PRO A 434 -22.74 -23.44 50.02
C PRO A 434 -24.22 -23.12 50.19
N VAL A 435 -24.87 -22.76 49.08
CA VAL A 435 -26.34 -22.63 49.04
C VAL A 435 -26.90 -24.04 48.84
N ALA A 436 -27.45 -24.59 49.92
CA ALA A 436 -28.32 -25.76 49.84
C ALA A 436 -29.63 -25.32 49.15
N LEU A 437 -29.81 -25.74 47.89
CA LEU A 437 -31.06 -25.56 47.18
C LEU A 437 -31.97 -26.75 47.45
N ASP A 438 -33.15 -26.42 47.94
CA ASP A 438 -34.24 -27.35 48.21
C ASP A 438 -34.70 -28.00 46.91
N ARG A 439 -34.75 -29.34 46.91
CA ARG A 439 -35.06 -30.19 45.75
C ARG A 439 -36.56 -30.42 45.72
N THR A 440 -37.30 -29.72 44.85
CA THR A 440 -38.66 -30.19 44.53
C THR A 440 -39.17 -29.95 43.12
N ASP A 441 -38.52 -29.17 42.25
CA ASP A 441 -38.91 -29.11 40.82
C ASP A 441 -37.67 -29.07 39.92
N THR A 442 -37.03 -30.24 39.74
CA THR A 442 -35.88 -30.35 38.83
C THR A 442 -36.35 -30.54 37.40
N VAL A 443 -36.61 -29.42 36.70
CA VAL A 443 -36.61 -29.45 35.23
C VAL A 443 -35.16 -29.70 34.81
N ALA A 444 -34.87 -30.88 34.29
CA ALA A 444 -33.54 -31.21 33.79
C ALA A 444 -33.13 -30.18 32.72
N SER A 445 -31.99 -29.49 32.90
CA SER A 445 -31.53 -28.46 31.97
C SER A 445 -31.13 -29.02 30.61
N HIS A 446 -30.93 -30.33 30.51
CA HIS A 446 -30.61 -31.04 29.27
C HIS A 446 -31.03 -32.52 29.34
N GLY A 447 -31.19 -33.14 28.17
CA GLY A 447 -31.58 -34.55 28.04
C GLY A 447 -31.99 -34.91 26.62
N PHE A 448 -32.34 -36.18 26.38
CA PHE A 448 -32.85 -36.62 25.08
C PHE A 448 -34.36 -36.43 24.97
N ASP A 449 -34.78 -35.86 23.85
CA ASP A 449 -36.17 -35.79 23.37
C ASP A 449 -36.23 -36.47 21.99
N GLY A 450 -36.63 -37.74 21.99
CA GLY A 450 -36.53 -38.61 20.83
C GLY A 450 -35.08 -38.82 20.38
N HIS A 451 -34.78 -38.50 19.12
CA HIS A 451 -33.42 -38.57 18.56
C HIS A 451 -32.62 -37.27 18.73
N TRP A 452 -33.24 -36.23 19.29
CA TRP A 452 -32.58 -34.96 19.57
C TRP A 452 -32.09 -34.93 21.01
N PHE A 453 -30.84 -34.55 21.20
CA PHE A 453 -30.36 -34.07 22.49
C PHE A 453 -30.73 -32.59 22.65
N VAL A 454 -31.28 -32.23 23.80
CA VAL A 454 -31.85 -30.91 24.07
C VAL A 454 -31.11 -30.27 25.24
N LEU A 455 -30.74 -29.00 25.09
CA LEU A 455 -30.22 -28.12 26.13
C LEU A 455 -31.12 -26.89 26.23
N ARG A 456 -31.63 -26.61 27.44
CA ARG A 456 -32.41 -25.40 27.75
C ARG A 456 -31.53 -24.42 28.50
N LEU A 457 -31.51 -23.17 28.05
CA LEU A 457 -30.79 -22.09 28.73
C LEU A 457 -31.52 -20.76 28.60
N ILE A 458 -31.14 -19.81 29.45
CA ILE A 458 -31.66 -18.45 29.45
C ILE A 458 -30.46 -17.52 29.22
N PRO A 459 -30.43 -16.75 28.12
CA PRO A 459 -29.38 -15.76 27.87
C PRO A 459 -29.46 -14.63 28.90
N THR A 460 -28.30 -14.08 29.25
CA THR A 460 -28.17 -12.99 30.22
C THR A 460 -27.45 -11.80 29.59
N TYR A 461 -27.21 -10.75 30.36
CA TYR A 461 -26.43 -9.60 29.89
C TYR A 461 -24.99 -9.96 29.45
N ASP A 462 -24.42 -11.07 29.90
CA ASP A 462 -23.12 -11.57 29.40
C ASP A 462 -23.23 -12.08 27.95
N ASP A 463 -24.43 -12.43 27.51
CA ASP A 463 -24.69 -13.00 26.19
C ASP A 463 -25.10 -11.95 25.14
N THR A 464 -25.35 -10.69 25.52
CA THR A 464 -25.85 -9.62 24.62
C THR A 464 -24.77 -8.68 24.11
N ASN A 465 -25.11 -7.84 23.13
CA ASN A 465 -24.23 -6.82 22.54
C ASN A 465 -24.76 -5.38 22.75
N SER A 466 -24.07 -4.39 22.17
CA SER A 466 -24.42 -2.98 22.30
C SER A 466 -25.78 -2.57 21.71
N VAL A 467 -26.44 -3.45 20.94
CA VAL A 467 -27.79 -3.21 20.38
C VAL A 467 -28.89 -4.00 21.10
N GLY A 468 -28.55 -4.71 22.19
CA GLY A 468 -29.51 -5.34 23.10
C GLY A 468 -29.91 -6.78 22.77
N ASN A 469 -29.57 -7.30 21.59
CA ASN A 469 -29.83 -8.69 21.24
C ASN A 469 -28.65 -9.61 21.62
N VAL A 470 -28.90 -10.92 21.64
CA VAL A 470 -27.86 -11.93 21.85
C VAL A 470 -26.81 -11.83 20.75
N TYR A 471 -25.54 -11.72 21.14
CA TYR A 471 -24.43 -11.64 20.19
C TYR A 471 -24.31 -12.95 19.37
N PHE A 472 -24.20 -12.85 18.05
CA PHE A 472 -24.29 -13.98 17.12
C PHE A 472 -23.33 -15.15 17.46
N ALA A 473 -22.16 -14.88 18.04
CA ALA A 473 -21.20 -15.91 18.42
C ALA A 473 -21.68 -16.79 19.59
N ASN A 474 -22.61 -16.28 20.42
CA ASN A 474 -23.16 -17.04 21.54
C ASN A 474 -24.04 -18.20 21.08
N TYR A 475 -24.74 -18.09 19.95
CA TYR A 475 -25.46 -19.21 19.33
C TYR A 475 -24.52 -20.39 19.02
N VAL A 476 -23.33 -20.09 18.47
CA VAL A 476 -22.30 -21.10 18.20
C VAL A 476 -21.77 -21.71 19.50
N ARG A 477 -21.52 -20.87 20.52
CA ARG A 477 -21.07 -21.29 21.86
C ARG A 477 -22.08 -22.23 22.52
N TRP A 478 -23.37 -21.95 22.41
CA TRP A 478 -24.44 -22.76 22.98
C TRP A 478 -24.56 -24.12 22.28
N VAL A 479 -24.43 -24.17 20.95
CA VAL A 479 -24.37 -25.44 20.20
C VAL A 479 -23.14 -26.26 20.62
N GLY A 480 -21.98 -25.61 20.80
CA GLY A 480 -20.77 -26.25 21.34
C GLY A 480 -20.99 -26.86 22.74
N LYS A 481 -21.68 -26.14 23.62
CA LYS A 481 -22.04 -26.63 24.96
C LYS A 481 -23.01 -27.81 24.90
N ALA A 482 -24.05 -27.72 24.07
CA ALA A 482 -25.00 -28.82 23.86
C ALA A 482 -24.27 -30.08 23.37
N ARG A 483 -23.35 -29.92 22.41
CA ARG A 483 -22.51 -31.01 21.89
C ARG A 483 -21.67 -31.68 22.97
N GLU A 484 -21.03 -30.91 23.84
CA GLU A 484 -20.19 -31.46 24.90
C GLU A 484 -21.02 -32.20 25.97
N LEU A 485 -22.22 -31.72 26.28
CA LEU A 485 -23.14 -32.44 27.18
C LEU A 485 -23.69 -33.72 26.54
N PHE A 486 -24.02 -33.69 25.25
CA PHE A 486 -24.36 -34.90 24.48
C PHE A 486 -23.23 -35.92 24.52
N PHE A 487 -21.99 -35.48 24.29
CA PHE A 487 -20.81 -36.32 24.40
C PHE A 487 -20.62 -36.90 25.79
N ASN A 488 -20.86 -36.14 26.84
CA ASN A 488 -20.76 -36.63 28.21
C ASN A 488 -21.74 -37.78 28.50
N ILE A 489 -22.93 -37.77 27.89
CA ILE A 489 -23.90 -38.87 28.04
C ILE A 489 -23.53 -40.06 27.15
N CYS A 490 -23.17 -39.82 25.89
CA CYS A 490 -22.84 -40.90 24.95
C CYS A 490 -21.50 -41.57 25.27
N MET A 491 -20.60 -40.86 25.94
CA MET A 491 -19.23 -41.30 26.20
C MET A 491 -18.83 -40.95 27.65
N PRO A 492 -19.50 -41.54 28.66
CA PRO A 492 -19.32 -41.17 30.06
C PRO A 492 -17.90 -41.44 30.58
N ASN A 493 -17.16 -42.32 29.91
CA ASN A 493 -15.78 -42.68 30.26
C ASN A 493 -14.72 -41.90 29.44
N PHE A 494 -15.13 -40.94 28.60
CA PHE A 494 -14.19 -40.13 27.82
C PHE A 494 -13.50 -39.10 28.72
N ASP A 495 -12.18 -39.16 28.81
CA ASP A 495 -11.35 -38.19 29.53
C ASP A 495 -10.21 -37.70 28.62
N LEU A 496 -10.10 -36.38 28.50
CA LEU A 496 -9.08 -35.71 27.69
C LEU A 496 -7.64 -36.04 28.12
N LYS A 497 -7.43 -36.47 29.36
CA LYS A 497 -6.10 -36.81 29.88
C LYS A 497 -5.64 -38.22 29.52
N SER A 498 -6.57 -39.13 29.25
CA SER A 498 -6.28 -40.56 29.08
C SER A 498 -6.75 -41.15 27.75
N THR A 499 -7.45 -40.36 26.92
CA THR A 499 -7.88 -40.77 25.58
C THR A 499 -6.73 -40.88 24.59
N ASP A 500 -6.82 -41.84 23.67
CA ASP A 500 -5.87 -42.01 22.55
C ASP A 500 -6.25 -41.17 21.30
N PHE A 501 -7.37 -40.44 21.35
CA PHE A 501 -7.82 -39.58 20.26
C PHE A 501 -8.45 -38.26 20.72
N TYR A 502 -8.39 -37.23 19.85
CA TYR A 502 -9.13 -35.98 19.99
C TYR A 502 -10.27 -35.87 18.97
N ILE A 503 -11.35 -35.19 19.37
CA ILE A 503 -12.49 -34.88 18.51
C ILE A 503 -12.39 -33.42 18.10
N LEU A 504 -12.20 -33.15 16.81
CA LEU A 504 -12.06 -31.81 16.26
C LEU A 504 -13.26 -31.44 15.40
N THR A 505 -13.63 -30.15 15.44
CA THR A 505 -14.64 -29.60 14.52
C THR A 505 -13.98 -29.29 13.20
N LYS A 506 -14.37 -30.00 12.13
CA LYS A 506 -13.89 -29.76 10.77
C LYS A 506 -14.55 -28.53 10.14
N SER A 507 -15.86 -28.45 10.29
CA SER A 507 -16.69 -27.38 9.73
C SER A 507 -17.91 -27.16 10.62
N PHE A 508 -18.37 -25.92 10.65
CA PHE A 508 -19.58 -25.51 11.34
C PHE A 508 -20.32 -24.52 10.45
N HIS A 509 -21.60 -24.76 10.22
CA HIS A 509 -22.50 -23.89 9.47
C HIS A 509 -23.72 -23.57 10.33
N HIS A 510 -24.17 -22.30 10.33
CA HIS A 510 -25.39 -21.90 11.03
C HIS A 510 -26.07 -20.76 10.29
N ASP A 511 -27.34 -20.96 9.95
CA ASP A 511 -28.20 -19.96 9.37
C ASP A 511 -28.98 -19.24 10.48
N PHE A 512 -28.71 -17.95 10.67
CA PHE A 512 -29.47 -17.08 11.56
C PHE A 512 -30.77 -16.67 10.88
N ARG A 513 -31.92 -16.97 11.50
CA ARG A 513 -33.26 -16.64 10.98
C ARG A 513 -33.97 -15.57 11.79
N ARG A 514 -33.81 -15.60 13.11
CA ARG A 514 -34.40 -14.65 14.07
C ARG A 514 -33.45 -14.45 15.25
N GLU A 515 -33.65 -13.37 15.97
CA GLU A 515 -32.84 -12.97 17.11
C GLU A 515 -33.55 -13.33 18.42
N ALA A 516 -32.77 -13.66 19.45
CA ALA A 516 -33.22 -13.73 20.85
C ALA A 516 -32.72 -12.50 21.62
N MET A 517 -33.51 -12.11 22.60
CA MET A 517 -33.21 -11.07 23.57
C MET A 517 -32.70 -11.66 24.89
N GLU A 518 -32.22 -10.80 25.79
CA GLU A 518 -31.91 -11.18 27.16
C GLU A 518 -33.13 -11.79 27.87
N PHE A 519 -32.86 -12.76 28.73
CA PHE A 519 -33.85 -13.49 29.53
C PHE A 519 -34.93 -14.24 28.75
N GLU A 520 -34.80 -14.34 27.42
CA GLU A 520 -35.68 -15.12 26.56
C GLU A 520 -35.28 -16.62 26.59
N PRO A 521 -36.11 -17.54 27.13
CA PRO A 521 -35.74 -18.95 27.20
C PRO A 521 -35.50 -19.54 25.80
N VAL A 522 -34.34 -20.18 25.62
CA VAL A 522 -33.97 -20.83 24.37
C VAL A 522 -33.69 -22.31 24.57
N THR A 523 -34.03 -23.08 23.55
CA THR A 523 -33.84 -24.53 23.47
C THR A 523 -32.93 -24.84 22.29
N ILE A 524 -31.77 -25.42 22.58
CA ILE A 524 -30.80 -25.90 21.60
C ILE A 524 -31.00 -27.39 21.44
N ARG A 525 -31.22 -27.84 20.21
CA ARG A 525 -31.37 -29.25 19.88
C ARG A 525 -30.23 -29.67 18.97
N ILE A 526 -29.61 -30.81 19.24
CA ILE A 526 -28.62 -31.43 18.35
C ILE A 526 -28.95 -32.90 18.10
N SER A 527 -28.67 -33.40 16.91
CA SER A 527 -28.85 -34.82 16.56
C SER A 527 -27.79 -35.26 15.56
N ILE A 528 -27.56 -36.57 15.45
CA ILE A 528 -26.67 -37.13 14.43
C ILE A 528 -27.41 -37.12 13.09
N ALA A 529 -26.93 -36.34 12.13
CA ALA A 529 -27.53 -36.23 10.80
C ALA A 529 -26.99 -37.31 9.85
N SER A 530 -25.67 -37.51 9.85
CA SER A 530 -25.01 -38.51 8.98
C SER A 530 -23.62 -38.86 9.49
N HIS A 531 -23.03 -39.91 8.92
CA HIS A 531 -21.62 -40.25 9.08
C HIS A 531 -21.07 -40.95 7.85
N ASN A 532 -19.75 -41.03 7.81
CA ASN A 532 -19.01 -42.01 7.04
C ASN A 532 -17.91 -42.60 7.92
N ARG A 533 -16.94 -43.30 7.31
CA ARG A 533 -15.83 -43.93 8.04
C ARG A 533 -14.96 -42.94 8.84
N LYS A 534 -14.92 -41.66 8.47
CA LYS A 534 -13.99 -40.65 9.03
C LYS A 534 -14.65 -39.45 9.70
N PHE A 535 -15.91 -39.17 9.37
CA PHE A 535 -16.60 -37.97 9.82
C PHE A 535 -17.98 -38.30 10.37
N VAL A 536 -18.39 -37.57 11.41
CA VAL A 536 -19.76 -37.54 11.93
C VAL A 536 -20.31 -36.13 11.77
N THR A 537 -21.48 -36.00 11.17
CA THR A 537 -22.17 -34.71 11.01
C THR A 537 -23.32 -34.64 12.00
N LEU A 538 -23.32 -33.61 12.85
CA LEU A 538 -24.40 -33.27 13.76
C LEU A 538 -25.23 -32.16 13.13
N ALA A 539 -26.55 -32.30 13.11
CA ALA A 539 -27.47 -31.19 12.83
C ALA A 539 -27.83 -30.49 14.13
N HIS A 540 -28.07 -29.19 14.08
CA HIS A 540 -28.54 -28.41 15.22
C HIS A 540 -29.64 -27.43 14.86
N GLU A 541 -30.53 -27.19 15.83
CA GLU A 541 -31.56 -26.17 15.77
C GLU A 541 -31.59 -25.39 17.09
N ILE A 542 -31.89 -24.10 17.00
CA ILE A 542 -32.06 -23.22 18.15
C ILE A 542 -33.45 -22.62 18.06
N HIS A 543 -34.25 -22.84 19.10
CA HIS A 543 -35.62 -22.36 19.20
C HIS A 543 -35.76 -21.44 20.40
N SER A 544 -36.58 -20.41 20.26
CA SER A 544 -37.08 -19.58 21.34
C SER A 544 -38.54 -19.92 21.60
N GLU A 545 -38.96 -19.80 22.86
CA GLU A 545 -40.38 -19.90 23.23
C GLU A 545 -41.23 -18.73 22.68
N VAL A 546 -40.59 -17.58 22.41
CA VAL A 546 -41.22 -16.36 21.87
C VAL A 546 -41.18 -16.36 20.34
N ASN A 547 -39.99 -16.59 19.78
CA ASN A 547 -39.70 -16.36 18.37
C ASN A 547 -39.65 -17.64 17.53
N GLY A 548 -39.86 -18.82 18.11
CA GLY A 548 -39.76 -20.10 17.41
C GLY A 548 -38.34 -20.37 16.91
N LEU A 549 -38.18 -20.94 15.72
CA LEU A 549 -36.85 -21.25 15.17
C LEU A 549 -35.99 -19.99 14.95
N LEU A 550 -34.97 -19.83 15.78
CA LEU A 550 -33.98 -18.75 15.71
C LEU A 550 -32.91 -19.04 14.66
N GLY A 551 -32.51 -20.30 14.51
CA GLY A 551 -31.51 -20.70 13.53
C GLY A 551 -31.27 -22.20 13.52
N ARG A 552 -30.62 -22.69 12.45
CA ARG A 552 -30.28 -24.11 12.29
C ARG A 552 -29.01 -24.29 11.48
N GLY A 553 -28.41 -25.47 11.55
CA GLY A 553 -27.23 -25.76 10.75
C GLY A 553 -26.65 -27.13 11.03
N GLU A 554 -25.38 -27.30 10.65
CA GLU A 554 -24.66 -28.56 10.79
C GLU A 554 -23.21 -28.35 11.24
N GLN A 555 -22.70 -29.31 12.00
CA GLN A 555 -21.33 -29.39 12.44
C GLN A 555 -20.72 -30.75 12.04
N SER A 556 -19.61 -30.74 11.31
CA SER A 556 -18.86 -31.95 10.96
C SER A 556 -17.68 -32.17 11.91
N LEU A 557 -17.57 -33.36 12.45
CA LEU A 557 -16.54 -33.81 13.40
C LEU A 557 -15.52 -34.70 12.70
N MET A 558 -14.25 -34.56 13.06
CA MET A 558 -13.17 -35.46 12.68
C MET A 558 -12.42 -35.95 13.92
N PHE A 559 -11.77 -37.11 13.80
CA PHE A 559 -11.01 -37.74 14.88
C PHE A 559 -9.55 -37.77 14.51
N VAL A 560 -8.67 -37.50 15.47
CA VAL A 560 -7.21 -37.48 15.27
C VAL A 560 -6.50 -38.15 16.43
N ASP A 561 -5.33 -38.73 16.19
CA ASP A 561 -4.50 -39.27 17.28
C ASP A 561 -3.90 -38.15 18.15
N THR A 562 -3.62 -38.44 19.42
CA THR A 562 -3.15 -37.43 20.40
C THR A 562 -1.68 -37.04 20.25
N VAL A 563 -0.87 -37.80 19.50
CA VAL A 563 0.58 -37.59 19.40
C VAL A 563 0.94 -36.75 18.17
N HIS A 564 0.36 -37.07 17.02
CA HIS A 564 0.69 -36.53 15.71
C HIS A 564 -0.49 -35.84 15.02
N TYR A 565 -1.68 -35.83 15.63
CA TYR A 565 -2.90 -35.23 15.06
C TYR A 565 -3.26 -35.77 13.66
N ARG A 566 -2.92 -37.04 13.36
CA ARG A 566 -3.26 -37.67 12.08
C ARG A 566 -4.73 -38.07 12.09
N PRO A 567 -5.47 -37.86 10.99
CA PRO A 567 -6.86 -38.29 10.88
C PRO A 567 -7.01 -39.79 11.11
N LEU A 568 -7.90 -40.15 12.03
CA LEU A 568 -8.29 -41.52 12.34
C LEU A 568 -9.64 -41.83 11.68
N ASP A 569 -9.92 -43.13 11.55
CA ASP A 569 -11.31 -43.58 11.40
C ASP A 569 -12.06 -43.32 12.71
N ILE A 570 -13.39 -43.29 12.66
CA ILE A 570 -14.20 -43.07 13.88
C ILE A 570 -13.84 -44.15 14.91
N PRO A 571 -13.33 -43.78 16.11
CA PRO A 571 -12.97 -44.74 17.13
C PRO A 571 -14.16 -45.61 17.53
N ARG A 572 -13.92 -46.90 17.79
CA ARG A 572 -14.97 -47.87 18.09
C ARG A 572 -15.86 -47.44 19.28
N THR A 573 -15.26 -46.85 20.31
CA THR A 573 -15.96 -46.33 21.49
C THR A 573 -16.94 -45.20 21.15
N ILE A 574 -16.63 -44.38 20.14
CA ILE A 574 -17.56 -43.36 19.62
C ILE A 574 -18.73 -44.01 18.92
N VAL A 575 -18.45 -44.99 18.04
CA VAL A 575 -19.50 -45.70 17.31
C VAL A 575 -20.47 -46.37 18.28
N GLU A 576 -19.95 -47.07 19.30
CA GLU A 576 -20.75 -47.74 20.32
C GLU A 576 -21.60 -46.75 21.14
N GLY A 577 -21.03 -45.60 21.53
CA GLY A 577 -21.76 -44.56 22.27
C GLY A 577 -22.83 -43.83 21.45
N PHE A 578 -22.62 -43.70 20.13
CA PHE A 578 -23.54 -42.98 19.23
C PHE A 578 -24.60 -43.90 18.62
N LEU A 579 -24.36 -45.21 18.57
CA LEU A 579 -25.24 -46.21 17.97
C LEU A 579 -26.71 -46.12 18.42
N PRO A 580 -27.05 -45.90 19.72
CA PRO A 580 -28.44 -45.78 20.16
C PRO A 580 -29.18 -44.56 19.58
N TYR A 581 -28.43 -43.53 19.16
CA TYR A 581 -28.92 -42.24 18.70
C TYR A 581 -28.72 -42.05 17.19
N TRP A 582 -28.27 -43.09 16.49
CA TRP A 582 -28.11 -43.08 15.05
C TRP A 582 -29.48 -42.96 14.36
N PRO A 583 -29.62 -42.16 13.29
CA PRO A 583 -30.84 -42.17 12.48
C PRO A 583 -31.16 -43.60 12.03
N LYS A 584 -32.34 -44.09 12.41
CA LYS A 584 -32.81 -45.47 12.10
C LYS A 584 -33.19 -45.68 10.63
N SER A 585 -33.07 -44.64 9.80
CA SER A 585 -33.26 -44.68 8.35
C SER A 585 -31.93 -44.43 7.62
N SER A 586 -31.56 -45.37 6.75
CA SER A 586 -30.42 -45.24 5.84
C SER A 586 -30.68 -44.12 4.81
N PRO A 587 -29.70 -43.28 4.45
CA PRO A 587 -29.82 -42.29 3.36
C PRO A 587 -30.09 -42.92 1.97
N HIS A 588 -30.08 -44.25 1.87
CA HIS A 588 -30.33 -45.00 0.65
C HIS A 588 -31.54 -45.96 0.73
N GLY A 589 -32.40 -45.84 1.75
CA GLY A 589 -33.69 -46.53 1.82
C GLY A 589 -34.79 -45.69 1.18
N ALA A 590 -35.34 -46.14 0.06
CA ALA A 590 -36.29 -45.42 -0.77
C ALA A 590 -37.58 -44.99 -0.05
N ASP A 591 -37.97 -43.74 -0.27
CA ASP A 591 -39.36 -43.37 -0.52
C ASP A 591 -39.39 -42.46 -1.76
N GLY A 592 -39.66 -43.08 -2.90
CA GLY A 592 -39.93 -42.40 -4.15
C GLY A 592 -41.28 -41.70 -4.06
N LYS A 593 -41.29 -40.43 -3.62
CA LYS A 593 -42.37 -39.48 -3.89
C LYS A 593 -41.79 -38.10 -4.22
N SER A 594 -41.85 -37.80 -5.51
CA SER A 594 -41.91 -36.47 -6.14
C SER A 594 -41.15 -35.30 -5.49
N SER A 595 -40.10 -34.83 -6.17
CA SER A 595 -39.60 -33.47 -6.03
C SER A 595 -40.75 -32.46 -6.05
N PRO A 596 -40.87 -31.57 -5.05
CA PRO A 596 -41.50 -30.28 -5.28
C PRO A 596 -40.54 -29.43 -6.10
N ALA A 597 -41.08 -28.94 -7.21
CA ALA A 597 -40.60 -27.97 -8.16
C ALA A 597 -39.53 -26.96 -7.69
N GLY A 598 -38.67 -26.60 -8.66
CA GLY A 598 -37.55 -25.69 -8.51
C GLY A 598 -37.90 -24.34 -7.86
N VAL A 599 -36.96 -23.90 -7.04
CA VAL A 599 -36.92 -22.54 -6.51
C VAL A 599 -36.25 -21.65 -7.56
N ALA A 600 -37.02 -20.71 -8.08
CA ALA A 600 -36.57 -19.69 -9.02
C ALA A 600 -35.49 -18.78 -8.41
N PRO A 601 -34.58 -18.20 -9.22
CA PRO A 601 -33.62 -17.21 -8.75
C PRO A 601 -34.33 -15.89 -8.44
N LEU A 602 -34.12 -15.37 -7.22
CA LEU A 602 -34.54 -14.04 -6.81
C LEU A 602 -33.53 -13.00 -7.29
N GLY A 603 -34.00 -12.02 -8.06
CA GLY A 603 -33.27 -10.80 -8.39
C GLY A 603 -33.77 -10.10 -9.65
N ALA A 604 -34.97 -9.51 -9.57
CA ALA A 604 -35.32 -8.29 -10.27
C ALA A 604 -35.25 -7.14 -9.27
#